data_AF-A0A7C5QMZ0-F1
#
_entry.id   AF-A0A7C5QMZ0-F1
#
_cell.length_a   1.000
_cell.length_b   1.000
_cell.length_c   1.000
_cell.angle_alpha   90.00
_cell.angle_beta   90.00
_cell.angle_gamma   90.00
#
_symmetry.space_group_name_H-M   'P 1'
#
loop_
_entity.id
_entity.type
_entity.pdbx_description
1 polymer ?
#
loop_
_entity_poly.entity_id
_entity_poly.type
_entity_poly.pdbx_seq_one_letter_code
_entity_poly.pdbx_strand_id
1 'polypeptide(L)'
;IEPDTGHLRIIDRAKDVGKMADGRLFAPKYVENKLKFYPDILEAVVFGNGRNMCTAFINIDLTAVGNWAERNNIAYASYQELAGHPEVYKTIREHVEEVNRSVAQDEMLSGCQIHRFLILHKELDADDGEMTRTRKVRRTVIEEKYKDLIDALYSGKTEQYTETEVTYEDGRKGKIAATLKIMDAKVVPVQGKVAAE
;
A
#
# COMPACT_ATOMS: atom_id res chain seq x y z
N ILE A 1 0.92 24.83 -7.41
CA ILE A 1 0.42 25.97 -6.62
C ILE A 1 -1.08 25.92 -6.74
N GLU A 2 -1.80 26.00 -5.63
CA GLU A 2 -3.27 26.04 -5.65
C GLU A 2 -3.73 27.30 -6.40
N PRO A 3 -4.49 27.17 -7.49
CA PRO A 3 -4.85 28.33 -8.32
C PRO A 3 -5.59 29.42 -7.55
N ASP A 4 -6.43 29.01 -6.59
CA ASP A 4 -7.31 29.93 -5.86
C ASP A 4 -6.63 30.60 -4.66
N THR A 5 -5.66 29.93 -4.04
CA THR A 5 -5.03 30.40 -2.78
C THR A 5 -3.59 30.89 -2.97
N GLY A 6 -2.93 30.51 -4.08
CA GLY A 6 -1.51 30.78 -4.29
C GLY A 6 -0.58 29.97 -3.38
N HIS A 7 -1.09 29.02 -2.59
CA HIS A 7 -0.28 28.22 -1.68
C HIS A 7 0.52 27.13 -2.39
N LEU A 8 1.74 26.90 -1.92
CA LEU A 8 2.58 25.79 -2.36
C LEU A 8 2.17 24.52 -1.62
N ARG A 9 1.83 23.48 -2.38
CA ARG A 9 1.49 22.14 -1.86
C ARG A 9 2.59 21.14 -2.22
N ILE A 10 3.15 20.48 -1.21
CA ILE A 10 4.17 19.44 -1.38
C ILE A 10 3.47 18.09 -1.55
N ILE A 11 3.68 17.43 -2.70
CA ILE A 11 3.05 16.14 -3.02
C ILE A 11 4.03 14.98 -2.88
N ASP A 12 5.17 15.06 -3.57
CA ASP A 12 6.20 14.04 -3.65
C ASP A 12 7.49 14.66 -4.21
N ARG A 13 8.59 13.90 -4.21
CA ARG A 13 9.84 14.32 -4.83
C ARG A 13 9.77 14.08 -6.33
N ALA A 14 10.29 15.00 -7.13
CA ALA A 14 10.25 14.92 -8.59
C ALA A 14 10.73 13.57 -9.16
N LYS A 15 11.75 12.95 -8.55
CA LYS A 15 12.28 11.64 -8.97
C LYS A 15 11.40 10.44 -8.63
N ASP A 16 10.50 10.59 -7.66
CA ASP A 16 9.62 9.53 -7.17
C ASP A 16 8.22 9.64 -7.83
N VAL A 17 7.97 10.73 -8.58
CA VAL A 17 6.78 10.93 -9.40
C VAL A 17 6.94 10.22 -10.74
N GLY A 18 5.96 9.39 -11.08
CA GLY A 18 5.88 8.66 -12.35
C GLY A 18 4.66 9.07 -13.18
N LYS A 19 4.34 8.23 -14.17
CA LYS A 19 3.12 8.36 -14.98
C LYS A 19 2.40 7.02 -15.04
N MET A 20 1.08 7.07 -14.93
CA MET A 20 0.20 5.94 -15.25
C MET A 20 0.28 5.63 -16.75
N ALA A 21 -0.21 4.45 -17.15
CA ALA A 21 -0.23 4.04 -18.56
C ALA A 21 -1.06 4.98 -19.47
N ASP A 22 -2.06 5.66 -18.90
CA ASP A 22 -2.89 6.66 -19.58
C ASP A 22 -2.31 8.08 -19.54
N GLY A 23 -1.08 8.24 -19.03
CA GLY A 23 -0.37 9.51 -18.96
C GLY A 23 -0.68 10.37 -17.73
N ARG A 24 -1.67 9.99 -16.89
CA ARG A 24 -1.96 10.71 -15.63
C ARG A 24 -0.77 10.63 -14.67
N LEU A 25 -0.66 11.62 -13.80
CA LEU A 25 0.41 11.69 -12.82
C LEU A 25 0.29 10.56 -11.81
N PHE A 26 1.43 9.91 -11.50
CA PHE A 26 1.52 8.92 -10.43
C PHE A 26 2.43 9.44 -9.32
N ALA A 27 1.86 9.78 -8.16
CA ALA A 27 2.60 10.25 -6.99
C ALA A 27 2.34 9.31 -5.80
N PRO A 28 3.15 8.25 -5.64
CA PRO A 28 2.85 7.19 -4.68
C PRO A 28 2.87 7.68 -3.23
N LYS A 29 3.82 8.56 -2.84
CA LYS A 29 3.89 8.99 -1.43
C LYS A 29 2.68 9.80 -0.99
N TYR A 30 2.00 10.48 -1.91
CA TYR A 30 0.80 11.21 -1.60
C TYR A 30 -0.29 10.29 -1.03
N VAL A 31 -0.49 9.14 -1.67
CA VAL A 31 -1.47 8.14 -1.26
C VAL A 31 -0.97 7.34 -0.05
N GLU A 32 0.31 6.94 -0.04
CA GLU A 32 0.91 6.20 1.08
C GLU A 32 0.84 7.00 2.38
N ASN A 33 1.13 8.30 2.35
CA ASN A 33 1.05 9.14 3.53
C ASN A 33 -0.40 9.29 4.01
N LYS A 34 -1.38 9.40 3.09
CA LYS A 34 -2.81 9.41 3.43
C LYS A 34 -3.24 8.13 4.16
N LEU A 35 -2.79 6.97 3.68
CA LEU A 35 -3.06 5.68 4.33
C LEU A 35 -2.41 5.60 5.72
N LYS A 36 -1.17 6.08 5.86
CA LYS A 36 -0.45 6.06 7.14
C LYS A 36 -0.95 7.03 8.21
N PHE A 37 -1.95 7.85 7.91
CA PHE A 37 -2.66 8.59 8.96
C PHE A 37 -3.61 7.70 9.77
N TYR A 38 -4.00 6.54 9.24
CA TYR A 38 -4.78 5.57 9.98
C TYR A 38 -3.86 4.78 10.92
N PRO A 39 -4.19 4.69 12.23
CA PRO A 39 -3.32 4.05 13.22
C PRO A 39 -3.10 2.57 12.97
N ASP A 40 -4.02 1.90 12.27
CA ASP A 40 -3.93 0.47 11.95
C ASP A 40 -2.97 0.19 10.78
N ILE A 41 -2.46 1.22 10.08
CA ILE A 41 -1.56 1.09 8.94
C ILE A 41 -0.16 1.60 9.32
N LEU A 42 0.78 0.67 9.45
CA LEU A 42 2.18 0.97 9.75
C LEU A 42 2.95 1.46 8.52
N GLU A 43 2.77 0.78 7.38
CA GLU A 43 3.42 1.14 6.13
C GLU A 43 2.51 0.83 4.93
N ALA A 44 2.66 1.61 3.87
CA ALA A 44 1.99 1.38 2.60
C ALA A 44 2.98 1.55 1.45
N VAL A 45 2.92 0.66 0.48
CA VAL A 45 3.70 0.77 -0.77
C VAL A 45 2.74 0.71 -1.94
N VAL A 46 2.62 1.83 -2.64
CA VAL A 46 1.73 1.97 -3.80
C VAL A 46 2.50 1.75 -5.08
N PHE A 47 1.92 0.95 -5.97
CA PHE A 47 2.39 0.63 -7.31
C PHE A 47 1.42 1.21 -8.33
N GLY A 48 1.91 1.63 -9.49
CA GLY A 48 1.06 2.24 -10.52
C GLY A 48 1.82 2.87 -11.68
N ASN A 49 3.12 3.18 -11.50
CA ASN A 49 3.95 3.71 -12.58
C ASN A 49 3.96 2.77 -13.81
N GLY A 50 3.56 3.28 -14.96
CA GLY A 50 3.41 2.52 -16.20
C GLY A 50 2.27 1.49 -16.19
N ARG A 51 1.34 1.55 -15.23
CA ARG A 51 0.22 0.61 -15.10
C ARG A 51 -1.13 1.31 -15.31
N ASN A 52 -2.16 0.52 -15.62
CA ASN A 52 -3.52 1.01 -15.87
C ASN A 52 -4.29 1.36 -14.58
N MET A 53 -3.83 0.86 -13.43
CA MET A 53 -4.46 1.04 -12.13
C MET A 53 -3.40 1.10 -11.05
N CYS A 54 -3.68 1.79 -9.94
CA CYS A 54 -2.80 1.70 -8.77
C CYS A 54 -3.21 0.53 -7.88
N THR A 55 -2.21 -0.13 -7.30
CA THR A 55 -2.38 -1.21 -6.34
C THR A 55 -1.48 -0.96 -5.13
N ALA A 56 -1.74 -1.61 -4.00
CA ALA A 56 -0.99 -1.35 -2.78
C ALA A 56 -0.63 -2.62 -2.00
N PHE A 57 0.55 -2.58 -1.39
CA PHE A 57 0.86 -3.39 -0.20
C PHE A 57 0.60 -2.56 1.04
N ILE A 58 0.06 -3.22 2.07
CA ILE A 58 -0.19 -2.64 3.38
C ILE A 58 0.51 -3.50 4.43
N ASN A 59 1.24 -2.87 5.35
CA ASN A 59 1.57 -3.46 6.63
C ASN A 59 0.63 -2.88 7.68
N ILE A 60 0.00 -3.77 8.46
CA ILE A 60 -0.71 -3.34 9.66
C ILE A 60 0.28 -2.92 10.75
N ASP A 61 -0.17 -2.01 11.62
CA ASP A 61 0.50 -1.77 12.90
C ASP A 61 0.06 -2.83 13.91
N LEU A 62 0.98 -3.70 14.31
CA LEU A 62 0.69 -4.80 15.22
C LEU A 62 0.18 -4.33 16.58
N THR A 63 0.64 -3.17 17.05
CA THR A 63 0.22 -2.63 18.35
C THR A 63 -1.22 -2.13 18.27
N ALA A 64 -1.55 -1.32 17.25
CA ALA A 64 -2.90 -0.80 17.08
C ALA A 64 -3.92 -1.91 16.82
N VAL A 65 -3.61 -2.81 15.88
CA VAL A 65 -4.49 -3.92 15.51
C VAL A 65 -4.57 -4.97 16.63
N GLY A 66 -3.48 -5.24 17.35
CA GLY A 66 -3.48 -6.10 18.53
C GLY A 66 -4.39 -5.58 19.64
N ASN A 67 -4.30 -4.29 19.96
CA ASN A 67 -5.20 -3.65 20.92
C ASN A 67 -6.68 -3.72 20.48
N TRP A 68 -6.95 -3.60 19.17
CA TRP A 68 -8.29 -3.81 18.64
C TRP A 68 -8.74 -5.27 18.79
N ALA A 69 -7.86 -6.24 18.51
CA ALA A 69 -8.16 -7.66 18.63
C ALA A 69 -8.52 -8.03 20.08
N GLU A 70 -7.74 -7.56 21.05
CA GLU A 70 -8.01 -7.75 22.48
C GLU A 70 -9.39 -7.22 22.88
N ARG A 71 -9.72 -5.97 22.49
CA ARG A 71 -11.04 -5.36 22.79
C ARG A 71 -12.22 -6.11 22.15
N ASN A 72 -11.98 -6.85 21.07
CA ASN A 72 -13.00 -7.62 20.36
C ASN A 72 -12.95 -9.12 20.70
N ASN A 73 -12.17 -9.53 21.71
CA ASN A 73 -11.98 -10.93 22.12
C ASN A 73 -11.47 -11.83 20.98
N ILE A 74 -10.60 -11.30 20.13
CA ILE A 74 -9.95 -12.03 19.04
C ILE A 74 -8.58 -12.49 19.54
N ALA A 75 -8.44 -13.80 19.74
CA ALA A 75 -7.14 -14.40 20.02
C ALA A 75 -6.30 -14.48 18.74
N TYR A 76 -5.01 -14.18 18.87
CA TYR A 76 -4.03 -14.33 17.80
C TYR A 76 -2.67 -14.74 18.41
N ALA A 77 -1.87 -15.48 17.65
CA ALA A 77 -0.55 -15.95 18.04
C ALA A 77 0.58 -15.26 17.26
N SER A 78 0.28 -14.53 16.19
CA SER A 78 1.29 -13.89 15.35
C SER A 78 0.77 -12.69 14.57
N TYR A 79 1.70 -11.88 14.05
CA TYR A 79 1.41 -10.83 13.08
C TYR A 79 0.64 -11.36 11.87
N GLN A 80 1.08 -12.51 11.32
CA GLN A 80 0.50 -13.10 10.12
C GLN A 80 -0.98 -13.48 10.31
N GLU A 81 -1.37 -13.92 11.50
CA GLU A 81 -2.78 -14.23 11.81
C GLU A 81 -3.65 -12.96 11.79
N LEU A 82 -3.20 -11.87 12.41
CA LEU A 82 -3.93 -10.60 12.38
C LEU A 82 -3.95 -9.99 10.99
N ALA A 83 -2.81 -9.98 10.30
CA ALA A 83 -2.70 -9.50 8.92
C ALA A 83 -3.62 -10.28 7.95
N GLY A 84 -3.85 -11.56 8.24
CA GLY A 84 -4.76 -12.44 7.51
C GLY A 84 -6.23 -12.36 7.92
N HIS A 85 -6.55 -11.66 9.02
CA HIS A 85 -7.86 -11.72 9.65
C HIS A 85 -8.94 -11.00 8.82
N PRO A 86 -10.13 -11.60 8.59
CA PRO A 86 -11.17 -11.01 7.74
C PRO A 86 -11.62 -9.60 8.17
N GLU A 87 -11.82 -9.38 9.47
CA GLU A 87 -12.22 -8.05 9.97
C GLU A 87 -11.09 -7.02 9.83
N VAL A 88 -9.82 -7.42 9.86
CA VAL A 88 -8.70 -6.50 9.60
C VAL A 88 -8.72 -6.09 8.13
N TYR A 89 -8.87 -7.03 7.21
CA TYR A 89 -9.05 -6.71 5.77
C TYR A 89 -10.24 -5.80 5.51
N LYS A 90 -11.34 -5.97 6.25
CA LYS A 90 -12.52 -5.12 6.14
C LYS A 90 -12.23 -3.68 6.59
N THR A 91 -11.63 -3.50 7.76
CA THR A 91 -11.23 -2.17 8.28
C THR A 91 -10.23 -1.49 7.34
N ILE A 92 -9.20 -2.20 6.88
CA ILE A 92 -8.21 -1.66 5.95
C ILE A 92 -8.86 -1.28 4.62
N ARG A 93 -9.81 -2.09 4.10
CA ARG A 93 -10.56 -1.74 2.88
C ARG A 93 -11.34 -0.44 3.08
N GLU A 94 -12.02 -0.26 4.22
CA GLU A 94 -12.76 0.97 4.53
C GLU A 94 -11.83 2.20 4.54
N HIS A 95 -10.63 2.07 5.11
CA HIS A 95 -9.60 3.13 5.07
C HIS A 95 -9.10 3.41 3.65
N VAL A 96 -8.81 2.37 2.86
CA VAL A 96 -8.41 2.52 1.45
C VAL A 96 -9.48 3.23 0.64
N GLU A 97 -10.76 2.87 0.82
CA GLU A 97 -11.88 3.49 0.11
C GLU A 97 -12.10 4.95 0.54
N GLU A 98 -11.88 5.31 1.80
CA GLU A 98 -11.90 6.69 2.27
C GLU A 98 -10.74 7.50 1.68
N VAL A 99 -9.54 6.93 1.64
CA VAL A 99 -8.39 7.55 0.95
C VAL A 99 -8.70 7.73 -0.54
N ASN A 100 -9.31 6.76 -1.21
CA ASN A 100 -9.72 6.88 -2.61
C ASN A 100 -10.71 8.03 -2.80
N ARG A 101 -11.69 8.20 -1.92
CA ARG A 101 -12.61 9.36 -1.95
C ARG A 101 -11.86 10.67 -1.83
N SER A 102 -10.88 10.76 -0.92
CA SER A 102 -10.04 11.96 -0.77
C SER A 102 -9.14 12.21 -1.99
N VAL A 103 -8.52 11.17 -2.54
CA VAL A 103 -7.64 11.25 -3.72
C VAL A 103 -8.43 11.67 -4.95
N ALA A 104 -9.66 11.17 -5.12
CA ALA A 104 -10.52 11.50 -6.27
C ALA A 104 -10.91 12.99 -6.34
N GLN A 105 -10.89 13.71 -5.22
CA GLN A 105 -11.13 15.15 -5.17
C GLN A 105 -9.93 15.96 -5.68
N ASP A 106 -8.76 15.34 -5.83
CA ASP A 106 -7.55 15.99 -6.30
C ASP A 106 -7.48 15.93 -7.83
N GLU A 107 -7.73 17.04 -8.52
CA GLU A 107 -7.77 17.06 -10.00
C GLU A 107 -6.49 16.46 -10.62
N MET A 108 -5.32 16.73 -10.02
CA MET A 108 -4.03 16.29 -10.55
C MET A 108 -3.70 14.83 -10.17
N LEU A 109 -4.13 14.37 -9.01
CA LEU A 109 -3.74 13.06 -8.44
C LEU A 109 -4.88 12.05 -8.34
N SER A 110 -6.06 12.38 -8.84
CA SER A 110 -7.26 11.53 -8.87
C SER A 110 -7.06 10.17 -9.55
N GLY A 111 -6.05 10.03 -10.41
CA GLY A 111 -5.64 8.75 -11.00
C GLY A 111 -4.91 7.80 -10.06
N CYS A 112 -4.44 8.28 -8.91
CA CYS A 112 -3.68 7.48 -7.94
C CYS A 112 -4.57 6.64 -7.00
N GLN A 113 -5.86 6.46 -7.31
CA GLN A 113 -6.75 5.65 -6.49
C GLN A 113 -6.33 4.17 -6.50
N ILE A 114 -6.35 3.54 -5.33
CA ILE A 114 -5.98 2.14 -5.15
C ILE A 114 -7.17 1.27 -5.54
N HIS A 115 -6.99 0.45 -6.58
CA HIS A 115 -8.03 -0.44 -7.08
C HIS A 115 -7.99 -1.78 -6.36
N ARG A 116 -6.78 -2.26 -6.04
CA ARG A 116 -6.56 -3.57 -5.42
C ARG A 116 -5.42 -3.47 -4.42
N PHE A 117 -5.53 -4.20 -3.32
CA PHE A 117 -4.47 -4.24 -2.30
C PHE A 117 -4.39 -5.62 -1.65
N LEU A 118 -3.29 -5.84 -0.94
CA LEU A 118 -3.12 -6.94 -0.02
C LEU A 118 -2.44 -6.46 1.27
N ILE A 119 -2.62 -7.23 2.34
CA ILE A 119 -1.89 -7.02 3.59
C ILE A 119 -0.73 -8.01 3.61
N LEU A 120 0.50 -7.49 3.73
CA LEU A 120 1.70 -8.32 3.77
C LEU A 120 1.68 -9.20 5.03
N HIS A 121 2.22 -10.41 4.90
CA HIS A 121 2.25 -11.43 5.96
C HIS A 121 3.39 -11.20 6.98
N LYS A 122 4.27 -10.22 6.72
CA LYS A 122 5.29 -9.72 7.63
C LYS A 122 5.45 -8.21 7.46
N GLU A 123 5.97 -7.53 8.47
CA GLU A 123 6.42 -6.14 8.36
C GLU A 123 7.61 -6.02 7.40
N LEU A 124 7.66 -4.93 6.64
CA LEU A 124 8.87 -4.60 5.88
C LEU A 124 10.02 -4.28 6.85
N ASP A 125 11.22 -4.80 6.55
CA ASP A 125 12.36 -4.74 7.48
C ASP A 125 13.63 -4.15 6.85
N ALA A 126 14.42 -3.43 7.64
CA ALA A 126 15.70 -2.89 7.22
C ALA A 126 16.77 -3.96 7.04
N ASP A 127 16.73 -5.03 7.84
CA ASP A 127 17.67 -6.16 7.78
C ASP A 127 17.41 -7.04 6.56
N ASP A 128 16.17 -7.03 6.07
CA ASP A 128 15.78 -7.60 4.78
C ASP A 128 16.11 -6.71 3.57
N GLY A 129 16.66 -5.52 3.81
CA GLY A 129 16.97 -4.54 2.76
C GLY A 129 15.74 -3.89 2.13
N GLU A 130 14.56 -4.10 2.69
CA GLU A 130 13.27 -3.60 2.17
C GLU A 130 13.03 -2.13 2.54
N MET A 131 13.70 -1.67 3.58
CA MET A 131 13.74 -0.27 4.00
C MET A 131 15.11 0.15 4.52
N THR A 132 15.30 1.44 4.77
CA THR A 132 16.44 1.94 5.55
C THR A 132 16.17 1.78 7.04
N ARG A 133 17.21 1.87 7.89
CA ARG A 133 17.07 1.95 9.35
C ARG A 133 16.23 3.14 9.82
N THR A 134 16.09 4.18 8.98
CA THR A 134 15.17 5.32 9.16
C THR A 134 13.77 5.07 8.62
N ARG A 135 13.40 3.81 8.36
CA ARG A 135 12.10 3.35 7.83
C ARG A 135 11.72 3.91 6.46
N LYS A 136 12.69 4.26 5.62
CA LYS A 136 12.43 4.65 4.23
C LYS A 136 12.39 3.41 3.34
N VAL A 137 11.24 3.12 2.73
CA VAL A 137 11.05 2.01 1.79
C VAL A 137 12.05 2.08 0.61
N ARG A 138 12.64 0.94 0.27
CA ARG A 138 13.51 0.71 -0.90
C ARG A 138 12.70 0.03 -2.01
N ARG A 139 11.93 0.82 -2.76
CA ARG A 139 10.97 0.32 -3.77
C ARG A 139 11.53 -0.71 -4.73
N THR A 140 12.73 -0.50 -5.28
CA THR A 140 13.36 -1.46 -6.21
C THR A 140 13.52 -2.84 -5.56
N VAL A 141 13.91 -2.90 -4.29
CA VAL A 141 14.03 -4.16 -3.56
C VAL A 141 12.66 -4.79 -3.32
N ILE A 142 11.64 -3.99 -2.98
CA ILE A 142 10.25 -4.48 -2.84
C ILE A 142 9.75 -5.06 -4.17
N GLU A 143 9.97 -4.36 -5.28
CA GLU A 143 9.53 -4.76 -6.61
C GLU A 143 10.17 -6.08 -7.08
N GLU A 144 11.44 -6.29 -6.73
CA GLU A 144 12.17 -7.53 -7.02
C GLU A 144 11.71 -8.68 -6.11
N LYS A 145 11.68 -8.44 -4.79
CA LYS A 145 11.44 -9.49 -3.78
C LYS A 145 10.00 -10.00 -3.76
N TYR A 146 9.05 -9.12 -4.04
CA TYR A 146 7.60 -9.42 -4.01
C TYR A 146 6.98 -9.38 -5.40
N LYS A 147 7.77 -9.67 -6.43
CA LYS A 147 7.32 -9.62 -7.82
C LYS A 147 6.07 -10.47 -8.06
N ASP A 148 6.01 -11.65 -7.46
CA ASP A 148 4.89 -12.58 -7.55
C ASP A 148 3.58 -11.98 -6.98
N LEU A 149 3.67 -11.30 -5.83
CA LEU A 149 2.55 -10.58 -5.21
C LEU A 149 2.12 -9.37 -6.05
N ILE A 150 3.07 -8.61 -6.60
CA ILE A 150 2.79 -7.47 -7.48
C ILE A 150 2.09 -7.96 -8.75
N ASP A 151 2.62 -8.99 -9.41
CA ASP A 151 2.01 -9.57 -10.60
C ASP A 151 0.60 -10.08 -10.28
N ALA A 152 0.40 -10.71 -9.11
CA ALA A 152 -0.90 -11.20 -8.67
C ALA A 152 -1.93 -10.06 -8.55
N LEU A 153 -1.53 -8.90 -8.00
CA LEU A 153 -2.38 -7.71 -7.93
C LEU A 153 -2.91 -7.29 -9.31
N TYR A 154 -2.13 -7.44 -10.39
CA TYR A 154 -2.54 -7.07 -11.75
C TYR A 154 -3.17 -8.21 -12.57
N SER A 155 -3.16 -9.44 -12.06
CA SER A 155 -3.60 -10.64 -12.82
C SER A 155 -5.07 -11.04 -12.63
N GLY A 156 -5.82 -10.33 -11.77
CA GLY A 156 -7.20 -10.69 -11.43
C GLY A 156 -7.32 -11.81 -10.37
N LYS A 157 -6.21 -12.36 -9.86
CA LYS A 157 -6.22 -13.31 -8.74
C LYS A 157 -6.86 -12.72 -7.48
N THR A 158 -7.51 -13.57 -6.69
CA THR A 158 -8.08 -13.24 -5.38
C THR A 158 -7.16 -13.62 -4.22
N GLU A 159 -6.15 -14.45 -4.47
CA GLU A 159 -5.14 -14.84 -3.51
C GLU A 159 -3.82 -15.21 -4.20
N GLN A 160 -2.72 -15.15 -3.46
CA GLN A 160 -1.40 -15.53 -3.95
C GLN A 160 -0.58 -16.13 -2.81
N TYR A 161 -0.04 -17.33 -3.05
CA TYR A 161 0.98 -17.93 -2.20
C TYR A 161 2.34 -17.29 -2.47
N THR A 162 3.10 -16.99 -1.41
CA THR A 162 4.46 -16.47 -1.47
C THR A 162 5.34 -17.13 -0.42
N GLU A 163 6.63 -17.24 -0.73
CA GLU A 163 7.69 -17.49 0.25
C GLU A 163 8.65 -16.30 0.24
N THR A 164 8.78 -15.62 1.37
CA THR A 164 9.60 -14.43 1.51
C THR A 164 10.80 -14.74 2.39
N GLU A 165 12.00 -14.51 1.88
CA GLU A 165 13.24 -14.62 2.67
C GLU A 165 13.24 -13.56 3.78
N VAL A 166 13.61 -13.95 4.99
CA VAL A 166 13.76 -13.05 6.14
C VAL A 166 15.12 -13.22 6.78
N THR A 167 15.68 -12.14 7.30
CA THR A 167 16.93 -12.12 8.04
C THR A 167 16.62 -11.96 9.52
N TYR A 168 16.99 -12.95 10.33
CA TYR A 168 16.85 -12.89 11.79
C TYR A 168 17.92 -11.99 12.41
N GLU A 169 17.71 -11.57 13.66
CA GLU A 169 18.64 -10.68 14.38
C GLU A 169 20.07 -11.22 14.49
N ASP A 170 20.23 -12.54 14.45
CA ASP A 170 21.55 -13.21 14.46
C ASP A 170 22.18 -13.37 13.08
N GLY A 171 21.57 -12.78 12.04
CA GLY A 171 22.01 -12.81 10.66
C GLY A 171 21.66 -14.10 9.91
N ARG A 172 20.98 -15.07 10.54
CA ARG A 172 20.49 -16.25 9.83
C ARG A 172 19.40 -15.84 8.84
N LYS A 173 19.38 -16.50 7.69
CA LYS A 173 18.30 -16.38 6.71
C LYS A 173 17.26 -17.48 6.93
N GLY A 174 16.00 -17.11 6.91
CA GLY A 174 14.85 -18.01 6.94
C GLY A 174 13.88 -17.69 5.82
N LYS A 175 12.76 -18.39 5.83
CA LYS A 175 11.63 -18.11 4.94
C LYS A 175 10.36 -18.04 5.76
N ILE A 176 9.51 -17.07 5.44
CA ILE A 176 8.12 -17.02 5.89
C ILE A 176 7.24 -17.27 4.67
N ALA A 177 6.25 -18.14 4.82
CA ALA A 177 5.32 -18.49 3.76
C ALA A 177 3.89 -18.15 4.16
N ALA A 178 3.12 -17.65 3.21
CA ALA A 178 1.73 -17.30 3.42
C ALA A 178 0.95 -17.31 2.11
N THR A 179 -0.36 -17.56 2.20
CA THR A 179 -1.31 -17.26 1.12
C THR A 179 -2.01 -15.96 1.46
N LEU A 180 -1.75 -14.91 0.69
CA LEU A 180 -2.28 -13.57 0.94
C LEU A 180 -3.54 -13.38 0.11
N LYS A 181 -4.57 -12.83 0.74
CA LYS A 181 -5.80 -12.42 0.06
C LYS A 181 -5.57 -11.09 -0.65
N ILE A 182 -6.12 -10.99 -1.85
CA ILE A 182 -6.14 -9.75 -2.64
C ILE A 182 -7.55 -9.20 -2.58
N MET A 183 -7.67 -7.97 -2.11
CA MET A 183 -8.94 -7.29 -1.97
C MET A 183 -9.08 -6.19 -3.01
N ASP A 184 -10.26 -6.11 -3.61
CA ASP A 184 -10.66 -4.97 -4.42
C ASP A 184 -11.17 -3.84 -3.50
N ALA A 185 -10.87 -2.60 -3.88
CA ALA A 185 -11.34 -1.40 -3.22
C ALA A 185 -12.16 -0.56 -4.20
N LYS A 186 -13.26 0.03 -3.72
CA LYS A 186 -14.05 0.93 -4.54
C LYS A 186 -13.25 2.19 -4.89
N VAL A 187 -13.33 2.56 -6.16
CA VAL A 187 -12.81 3.82 -6.69
C VAL A 187 -13.98 4.73 -7.04
N VAL A 188 -13.74 6.03 -6.95
CA VAL A 188 -14.70 7.06 -7.34
C VAL A 188 -14.49 7.38 -8.82
N PRO A 189 -15.56 7.40 -9.65
CA PRO A 189 -15.49 7.86 -11.02
C PRO A 189 -14.96 9.29 -11.07
N VAL A 190 -13.86 9.49 -11.78
CA VAL A 190 -13.28 10.81 -11.99
C VAL A 190 -13.65 11.27 -13.40
N GLN A 191 -14.28 12.44 -13.53
CA GLN A 191 -14.47 13.04 -14.85
C GLN A 191 -13.10 13.46 -15.39
N GLY A 192 -12.65 12.80 -16.45
CA GLY A 192 -11.41 13.17 -17.12
C GLY A 192 -11.57 14.55 -17.76
N LYS A 193 -11.09 15.60 -17.10
CA LYS A 193 -10.54 16.73 -17.85
C LYS A 193 -9.18 16.27 -18.34
N VAL A 194 -9.20 15.56 -19.47
CA VAL A 194 -7.99 15.29 -20.24
C VAL A 194 -7.32 16.66 -20.41
N ALA A 195 -6.11 16.81 -19.87
CA ALA A 195 -5.34 18.01 -20.09
C ALA A 195 -5.21 18.16 -21.61
N ALA A 196 -5.89 19.17 -22.15
CA ALA A 196 -5.71 19.58 -23.54
C ALA A 196 -4.25 20.03 -23.71
N GLU A 197 -3.71 19.71 -24.89
CA GLU A 197 -2.35 19.92 -25.39
C GLU A 197 -1.57 21.12 -24.83
#